data_AF-A0A453FRQ5-F1
#
_entry.id   AF-A0A453FRQ5-F1
#
_cell.length_a   1.000
_cell.length_b   1.000
_cell.length_c   1.000
_cell.angle_alpha   90.00
_cell.angle_beta   90.00
_cell.angle_gamma   90.00
#
_symmetry.space_group_name_H-M   'P 1'
#
loop_
_entity.id
_entity.type
_entity.pdbx_description
1 polymer ?
#
loop_
_entity_poly.entity_id
_entity_poly.type
_entity_poly.pdbx_seq_one_letter_code
_entity_poly.pdbx_strand_id
1 'polypeptide(L)' 'TLSKVHHKNLVTLQGYCQNKKCLALVYDFMPRGNLQQLLRGGFSLNFS' A
#
# COMPACT_ATOMS: atom_id res chain seq x y z
N THR A 1 4.47 -3.41 -18.32
CA THR A 1 4.07 -2.24 -17.51
C THR A 1 3.68 -2.73 -16.13
N LEU A 2 4.02 -1.99 -15.07
CA LEU A 2 3.78 -2.37 -13.67
C LEU A 2 2.31 -2.72 -13.38
N SER A 3 1.37 -2.18 -14.17
CA SER A 3 -0.06 -2.49 -14.14
C SER A 3 -0.48 -3.89 -14.62
N LYS A 4 0.41 -4.67 -15.25
CA LYS A 4 0.09 -6.01 -15.77
C LYS A 4 0.59 -7.17 -14.88
N VAL A 5 1.26 -6.85 -13.77
CA VAL A 5 1.78 -7.87 -12.85
C VAL A 5 0.71 -8.17 -11.81
N HIS A 6 0.11 -9.35 -11.91
CA HIS A 6 -0.84 -9.86 -10.92
C HIS A 6 -0.18 -11.03 -10.16
N HIS A 7 0.19 -10.79 -8.90
CA HIS A 7 0.80 -11.81 -8.04
C HIS A 7 0.23 -11.71 -6.63
N LYS A 8 0.03 -12.84 -5.96
CA LYS A 8 -0.64 -12.93 -4.64
C LYS A 8 0.00 -12.10 -3.52
N ASN A 9 1.27 -11.74 -3.65
CA ASN A 9 2.03 -10.97 -2.65
C ASN A 9 2.29 -9.52 -3.07
N LEU A 10 1.69 -9.06 -4.18
CA LEU A 10 1.81 -7.69 -4.68
C LEU A 10 0.43 -7.07 -4.76
N VAL A 11 0.34 -5.81 -4.37
CA VAL A 11 -0.89 -5.04 -4.52
C VAL A 11 -1.12 -4.65 -5.97
N THR A 12 -2.39 -4.65 -6.38
CA THR A 12 -2.75 -4.20 -7.73
C THR A 12 -2.53 -2.70 -7.85
N LEU A 13 -1.72 -2.28 -8.82
CA LEU A 13 -1.64 -0.88 -9.23
C LEU A 13 -2.76 -0.59 -10.25
N GLN A 14 -3.72 0.23 -9.86
CA GLN A 14 -4.83 0.66 -10.71
C GLN A 14 -4.40 1.75 -11.71
N GLY A 15 -3.46 2.60 -11.31
CA GLY A 15 -2.94 3.65 -12.18
C GLY A 15 -1.94 4.56 -11.48
N TYR A 16 -1.54 5.62 -12.19
CA TYR A 16 -0.69 6.65 -11.64
C TYR A 16 -1.02 8.00 -12.28
N CYS A 17 -0.74 9.07 -11.55
CA CYS A 17 -0.74 10.43 -12.07
C CYS A 17 0.66 10.99 -11.88
N GLN A 18 1.25 11.52 -12.95
CA GLN A 18 2.57 12.11 -12.91
C GLN A 18 2.52 13.52 -13.48
N ASN A 19 3.03 14.47 -12.70
CA ASN A 19 3.29 15.83 -13.15
C ASN A 19 4.78 16.17 -12.95
N LYS A 20 5.19 17.40 -13.25
CA LYS A 20 6.61 17.80 -13.20
C LYS A 20 7.26 17.69 -11.80
N LYS A 21 6.47 17.62 -10.73
CA LYS A 21 6.96 17.69 -9.34
C LYS A 21 6.56 16.48 -8.48
N CYS A 22 5.54 15.73 -8.89
CA CYS A 22 4.93 14.69 -8.08
C CYS A 22 4.55 13.47 -8.93
N LEU A 23 4.71 12.30 -8.32
CA LEU A 23 4.18 11.03 -8.78
C LEU A 23 3.18 10.53 -7.73
N ALA A 24 1.93 10.34 -8.14
CA ALA A 24 0.89 9.72 -7.33
C ALA A 24 0.59 8.33 -7.89
N LEU A 25 0.52 7.34 -6.99
CA LEU A 25 0.19 5.95 -7.33
C LEU A 25 -1.18 5.61 -6.76
N VAL A 26 -2.05 5.04 -7.60
CA VAL A 26 -3.38 4.57 -7.20
C VAL A 26 -3.33 3.04 -7.18
N TYR A 27 -3.47 2.45 -6.00
CA TYR A 27 -3.40 1.00 -5.78
C TYR A 27 -4.44 0.55 -4.76
N ASP A 28 -4.73 -0.75 -4.69
CA ASP A 28 -5.71 -1.29 -3.75
C ASP A 28 -5.31 -1.00 -2.30
N PHE A 29 -6.28 -0.64 -1.46
CA PHE A 29 -6.01 -0.31 -0.06
C PHE A 29 -5.48 -1.53 0.73
N MET A 30 -4.43 -1.32 1.53
CA MET A 30 -3.85 -2.34 2.41
C MET A 30 -4.30 -2.11 3.86
N PRO A 31 -5.38 -2.76 4.34
CA PRO A 31 -5.96 -2.46 5.64
C PRO A 31 -5.07 -2.81 6.84
N ARG A 32 -4.10 -3.72 6.66
CA ARG A 32 -3.21 -4.20 7.73
C ARG A 32 -1.98 -3.32 7.95
N GLY A 33 -1.87 -2.21 7.22
CA GLY A 33 -0.70 -1.33 7.31
C GLY A 33 0.59 -2.00 6.84
N ASN A 34 1.73 -1.49 7.29
CA ASN A 34 3.03 -2.03 6.88
C ASN A 34 3.53 -3.13 7.83
N LEU A 35 4.42 -3.98 7.29
CA LEU A 35 4.97 -5.13 8.02
C LEU A 35 5.71 -4.72 9.31
N GLN A 36 6.42 -3.60 9.30
CA GLN A 36 7.17 -3.13 10.47
C GLN A 36 6.23 -2.83 11.65
N GLN A 37 5.06 -2.23 11.39
CA GLN A 37 4.06 -1.99 12.43
C GLN A 37 3.54 -3.31 12.99
N LEU A 38 3.23 -4.27 12.12
CA LEU A 38 2.72 -5.57 12.55
C LEU A 38 3.73 -6.32 13.43
N LEU A 39 5.01 -6.32 13.03
CA LEU A 39 6.10 -6.97 13.77
C LEU A 39 6.41 -6.31 15.12
N ARG A 40 6.12 -5.01 15.27
CA ARG A 40 6.28 -4.27 16.53
C ARG A 40 5.09 -4.43 17.49
N GLY A 41 4.15 -5.34 17.20
CA GLY A 41 2.93 -5.54 18.00
C GLY A 41 1.77 -4.66 17.53
N GLY A 42 1.56 -4.63 16.20
CA GLY A 42 0.63 -3.74 15.48
C GLY A 42 -0.62 -3.31 16.24
N PHE A 43 -0.75 -1.98 16.40
CA PHE A 43 -1.77 -1.26 17.15
C PHE A 43 -2.04 -1.90 18.52
N SER A 44 -1.26 -1.49 19.53
CA SER A 44 -1.78 -1.45 20.89
C SER A 44 -3.20 -0.89 20.81
N LEU A 45 -4.20 -1.72 21.08
CA LEU A 45 -5.59 -1.31 21.19
C LEU A 45 -5.63 -0.22 22.26
N ASN A 46 -5.49 1.04 21.84
CA ASN A 46 -5.87 2.20 22.64
C ASN A 46 -7.40 2.27 22.62
N PHE A 47 -8.05 1.21 23.10
CA PHE A 47 -9.33 1.38 23.75
C PHE A 47 -8.98 1.64 25.21
N SER A 48 -9.27 2.87 25.62
CA SER A 48 -9.27 3.32 27.01
C SER A 48 -10.00 2.35 27.93
#